data_AF-A0A7X4HX79-F1
#
_entry.id   AF-A0A7X4HX79-F1
#
_cell.length_a   1.000
_cell.length_b   1.000
_cell.length_c   1.000
_cell.angle_alpha   90.00
_cell.angle_beta   90.00
_cell.angle_gamma   90.00
#
_symmetry.space_group_name_H-M   'P 1'
#
loop_
_entity.id
_entity.type
_entity.pdbx_description
1 polymer ?
#
loop_
_entity_poly.entity_id
_entity_poly.type
_entity_poly.pdbx_seq_one_letter_code
_entity_poly.pdbx_strand_id
1 'polypeptide(L)' 'MQEVITIRVPKGTRRKLEARARAEKLTLSQYVRRALDAEELLGAFEAARAELVPQARAQGIYTDEDVFKIVS' A
#
# COMPACT_ATOMS: atom_id res chain seq x y z
N MET A 1 12.49 3.62 18.68
CA MET A 1 12.05 2.57 19.64
C MET A 1 11.33 1.48 18.86
N GLN A 2 11.39 0.21 19.28
CA GLN A 2 10.72 -0.90 18.61
C GLN A 2 9.68 -1.52 19.56
N GLU A 3 8.48 -1.76 19.04
CA GLU A 3 7.39 -2.43 19.75
C GLU A 3 7.15 -3.82 19.16
N VAL A 4 6.69 -4.76 19.98
CA VAL A 4 6.40 -6.14 19.58
C VAL A 4 4.91 -6.37 19.58
N ILE A 5 4.36 -6.71 18.42
CA ILE A 5 2.95 -7.05 18.26
C ILE A 5 2.82 -8.58 18.16
N THR A 6 2.00 -9.17 19.03
CA THR A 6 1.64 -10.59 18.95
C THR A 6 0.22 -10.71 18.42
N ILE A 7 0.06 -11.35 17.26
CA ILE A 7 -1.24 -11.54 16.62
C ILE A 7 -1.60 -13.02 16.49
N ARG A 8 -2.89 -13.34 16.67
CA ARG A 8 -3.43 -14.66 16.31
C ARG A 8 -3.77 -14.64 14.82
N VAL A 9 -3.32 -15.65 14.09
CA VAL A 9 -3.58 -15.81 12.66
C VAL A 9 -4.09 -17.22 12.38
N PRO A 10 -4.83 -17.45 11.28
CA PRO A 10 -5.27 -18.78 10.89
C PRO A 10 -4.11 -19.78 10.81
N LYS A 11 -4.43 -21.06 11.08
CA LYS A 11 -3.44 -22.14 11.02
C LYS A 11 -2.79 -22.18 9.63
N GLY A 12 -1.46 -22.26 9.59
CA GLY A 12 -0.68 -22.30 8.35
C GLY A 12 -0.34 -20.94 7.74
N THR A 13 -0.94 -19.83 8.22
CA THR A 13 -0.61 -18.47 7.73
C THR A 13 0.87 -18.16 7.89
N ARG A 14 1.45 -18.47 9.06
CA ARG A 14 2.89 -18.27 9.31
C ARG A 14 3.77 -18.95 8.25
N ARG A 15 3.49 -20.22 7.93
CA ARG A 15 4.26 -20.98 6.94
C ARG A 15 4.14 -20.38 5.54
N LYS A 16 2.95 -19.89 5.16
CA LYS A 16 2.73 -19.19 3.88
C LYS A 16 3.54 -17.89 3.82
N LEU A 17 3.52 -17.10 4.89
CA LEU A 17 4.28 -15.84 4.98
C LEU A 17 5.79 -16.09 4.95
N GLU A 18 6.28 -17.12 5.67
CA GLU A 18 7.70 -17.50 5.63
C GLU A 18 8.15 -17.92 4.24
N ALA A 19 7.32 -18.67 3.49
CA ALA A 19 7.63 -19.05 2.11
C ALA A 19 7.76 -17.83 1.20
N ARG A 20 6.83 -16.87 1.31
CA ARG A 20 6.89 -15.60 0.55
C ARG A 20 8.09 -14.75 0.94
N ALA A 21 8.36 -14.61 2.24
CA ALA A 21 9.52 -13.88 2.74
C ALA A 21 10.83 -14.44 2.17
N ARG A 22 10.97 -15.78 2.15
CA ARG A 22 12.15 -16.44 1.55
C ARG A 22 12.29 -16.20 0.05
N ALA A 23 11.19 -16.25 -0.70
CA ALA A 23 11.21 -15.95 -2.14
C ALA A 23 11.76 -14.55 -2.43
N GLU A 24 11.57 -13.63 -1.50
CA GLU A 24 12.02 -12.23 -1.59
C GLU A 24 13.31 -11.94 -0.82
N LYS A 25 13.97 -12.98 -0.28
CA LYS A 25 15.20 -12.86 0.54
C LYS A 25 15.04 -11.97 1.78
N LEU A 26 13.85 -11.97 2.37
CA LEU A 26 13.51 -11.23 3.59
C LEU A 26 13.30 -12.18 4.77
N THR A 27 13.51 -11.69 5.98
CA THR A 27 13.01 -12.36 7.19
C THR A 27 11.48 -12.22 7.27
N LEU A 28 10.82 -13.10 8.04
CA LEU A 28 9.37 -13.00 8.25
C LEU A 28 8.96 -11.63 8.80
N SER A 29 9.70 -11.09 9.76
CA SER A 29 9.42 -9.79 10.36
C SER A 29 9.69 -8.61 9.42
N GLN A 30 10.66 -8.70 8.52
CA GLN A 30 10.84 -7.70 7.45
C GLN A 30 9.68 -7.75 6.47
N TYR A 31 9.31 -8.96 6.03
CA TYR A 31 8.20 -9.16 5.09
C TYR A 31 6.87 -8.64 5.66
N VAL A 32 6.55 -8.98 6.91
CA VAL A 32 5.31 -8.54 7.56
C VAL A 32 5.29 -7.02 7.75
N ARG A 33 6.39 -6.39 8.18
CA ARG A 33 6.46 -4.92 8.29
C ARG A 33 6.21 -4.24 6.95
N ARG A 34 6.91 -4.69 5.90
CA ARG A 34 6.71 -4.14 4.55
C ARG A 34 5.26 -4.33 4.06
N ALA A 35 4.61 -5.44 4.40
CA ALA A 35 3.21 -5.66 4.06
C ALA A 35 2.27 -4.69 4.80
N LEU A 36 2.56 -4.38 6.07
CA LEU A 36 1.80 -3.37 6.83
C LEU A 36 2.00 -1.97 6.23
N ASP A 37 3.24 -1.59 5.90
CA ASP A 37 3.54 -0.31 5.27
C ASP A 37 2.84 -0.17 3.91
N ALA A 38 2.77 -1.25 3.13
CA ALA A 38 2.08 -1.27 1.85
C ALA A 38 0.56 -1.12 2.00
N GLU A 39 -0.04 -1.75 3.01
CA GLU A 39 -1.47 -1.62 3.31
C GLU A 39 -1.81 -0.18 3.71
N GLU A 40 -0.98 0.45 4.56
CA GLU A 40 -1.17 1.85 4.95
C GLU A 40 -1.05 2.79 3.74
N LEU A 41 -0.07 2.55 2.86
CA LEU A 41 0.08 3.33 1.64
C LEU A 41 -1.13 3.20 0.70
N LEU A 42 -1.67 1.99 0.54
CA LEU A 42 -2.87 1.77 -0.27
C LEU A 42 -4.07 2.52 0.29
N GLY A 43 -4.29 2.43 1.61
CA GLY A 43 -5.36 3.19 2.28
C GLY A 43 -5.19 4.70 2.13
N ALA A 44 -3.97 5.21 2.30
CA ALA A 44 -3.66 6.63 2.11
C ALA A 44 -3.90 7.08 0.66
N PHE A 45 -3.53 6.25 -0.32
CA PHE A 45 -3.77 6.52 -1.73
C PHE A 45 -5.25 6.56 -2.07
N GLU A 46 -6.05 5.61 -1.56
CA GLU A 46 -7.49 5.60 -1.76
C GLU A 46 -8.18 6.83 -1.16
N ALA A 47 -7.77 7.24 0.05
CA ALA A 47 -8.28 8.44 0.71
C ALA A 47 -7.94 9.70 -0.11
N ALA A 48 -6.67 9.85 -0.51
CA ALA A 48 -6.24 10.96 -1.34
C ALA A 48 -7.00 11.01 -2.67
N ARG A 49 -7.23 9.85 -3.30
CA ARG A 49 -7.98 9.76 -4.54
C ARG A 49 -9.44 10.18 -4.36
N ALA A 50 -10.08 9.78 -3.26
CA ALA A 50 -11.46 10.15 -2.96
C ALA A 50 -11.62 11.68 -2.79
N GLU A 51 -10.62 12.35 -2.25
CA GLU A 51 -10.60 13.80 -2.08
C GLU A 51 -10.24 14.56 -3.37
N LEU A 52 -9.16 14.13 -4.04
CA LEU A 52 -8.53 14.91 -5.12
C LEU A 52 -9.21 14.70 -6.48
N VAL A 53 -9.76 13.53 -6.77
CA VAL A 53 -10.41 13.26 -8.06
C VAL A 53 -11.62 14.17 -8.31
N PRO A 54 -12.55 14.39 -7.34
CA PRO A 54 -13.63 15.36 -7.52
C PRO A 54 -13.13 16.79 -7.81
N GLN A 55 -12.06 17.22 -7.14
CA GLN A 55 -11.48 18.55 -7.36
C GLN A 55 -10.87 18.69 -8.75
N ALA A 56 -10.14 17.67 -9.21
CA ALA A 56 -9.58 17.63 -10.56
C ALA A 56 -10.69 17.67 -11.64
N ARG A 57 -11.78 16.91 -11.45
CA ARG A 57 -12.91 16.89 -12.37
C ARG A 57 -13.65 18.23 -12.43
N ALA A 58 -13.79 18.92 -11.30
CA ALA A 58 -14.36 20.27 -11.25
C ALA A 58 -13.52 21.28 -12.07
N GLN A 59 -12.23 21.01 -12.24
CA GLN A 59 -11.31 21.79 -13.08
C GLN A 59 -11.21 21.27 -14.53
N GLY A 60 -12.02 20.28 -14.90
CA GLY A 60 -12.04 19.71 -16.25
C GLY A 60 -10.98 18.66 -16.53
N ILE A 61 -10.28 18.15 -15.51
CA ILE A 61 -9.22 17.13 -15.65
C ILE A 61 -9.82 15.75 -15.40
N TYR A 62 -9.82 14.89 -16.43
CA TYR A 62 -10.40 13.55 -16.36
C TYR A 62 -9.41 12.43 -16.68
N THR A 63 -8.41 12.76 -17.48
CA THR A 63 -7.40 11.83 -17.98
C THR A 63 -5.98 12.31 -17.65
N ASP A 64 -5.04 11.40 -17.73
CA ASP A 64 -3.61 11.70 -17.71
C ASP A 64 -3.20 12.66 -18.84
N GLU A 65 -3.78 12.53 -20.02
CA GLU A 65 -3.58 13.46 -21.14
C GLU A 65 -3.98 14.90 -20.78
N ASP A 66 -5.07 15.10 -20.02
CA ASP A 66 -5.48 16.44 -19.55
C ASP A 66 -4.44 17.03 -18.58
N VAL A 67 -3.81 16.18 -17.75
CA VAL A 67 -2.73 16.60 -16.86
C VAL A 67 -1.49 16.98 -17.68
N PHE A 68 -1.09 16.16 -18.65
CA PHE A 68 0.09 16.41 -19.48
C PHE A 68 0.00 17.75 -20.22
N LYS A 69 -1.16 18.10 -20.76
CA LYS A 69 -1.40 19.40 -21.43
C LYS A 69 -1.22 20.62 -20.50
N ILE A 70 -1.32 20.45 -19.19
CA ILE A 70 -1.17 21.53 -18.21
C ILE A 70 0.29 21.67 -17.77
N VAL A 71 1.03 20.56 -17.68
CA VAL A 71 2.37 20.53 -17.07
C VAL A 71 3.53 20.44 -18.08
N SER A 72 3.24 20.22 -19.37
CA SER A 72 4.22 20.16 -20.47
C SER A 72 3.96 21.26 -21.48
#